data_AF-A0A9N8HNT7-F1
#
_entry.id   AF-A0A9N8HNT7-F1
#
_cell.length_a   1.000
_cell.length_b   1.000
_cell.length_c   1.000
_cell.angle_alpha   90.00
_cell.angle_beta   90.00
_cell.angle_gamma   90.00
#
_symmetry.space_group_name_H-M   'P 1'
#
loop_
_entity.id
_entity.type
_entity.pdbx_description
1 polymer ?
#
loop_
_entity_poly.entity_id
_entity_poly.type
_entity_poly.pdbx_seq_one_letter_code
_entity_poly.pdbx_strand_id
1 'polypeptide(L)'
;MKDIPEKTFPMAAEEGSESMASGEDSPGEAGGGEKLSIAKNEDKVVWALRIFTTLLLFGVAVTVCVLAYKNAQGAQEEDFKQGFQEYSSKLMSGVEFYVKNRVGIVEGFAMDLSYAANGSWPFYTPPGYVVRAGHVAKLANFVGVSLAIKVETDQKTAWEAYVQEHKGWLAEELARQRGIPVEEVKGIFIPRVILAIKDGVPGPDMGEGPYFPAWMSYPPMAFPPLININSYGNPEIGRPMIDAALNKTTMPFSFSEDFMDEPDTKHPVALLAREALPGYAGEPFFQWSYPVYDSYTTSSEEERNVVALVRGGSTWDGYFANILQSGTPGLFLVLENKCNQTYTFGIEGERAVVLGRGDLHDPKYDDVVLTMTLDSMWGEQNEDDNEEEYGKAVPGVTVGDCHYRVRVYPTQEFEDSYYTNEPLLYTLTLAAVFLFTCMVFLAFDFFVERRQKAVLKSALQSGKLVSTLFPEEVRNQLYKEEEAKAKAKQKEKGWLAATTPDPGAVLGGASEGITAKQAIANLYPETTIFFCDLAGFTKWSSTRTPVEVFELLEALYGQFDSIAARYNVFKVETIGDCYVAVRNRSSRTSTRPCVDHDQILSILHGKTSWGAGIFG
;
A
#
# COMPACT_ATOMS: atom_id res chain seq x y z
N MET A 1 62.60 12.62 29.19
CA MET A 1 63.75 11.85 28.67
C MET A 1 63.66 11.91 27.16
N LYS A 2 64.48 12.80 26.57
CA LYS A 2 64.94 12.91 25.16
C LYS A 2 63.91 12.89 24.04
N ASP A 3 64.03 13.64 22.94
CA ASP A 3 64.72 14.86 22.53
C ASP A 3 64.26 15.06 21.06
N ILE A 4 63.91 16.29 20.70
CA ILE A 4 63.76 16.86 19.34
C ILE A 4 65.21 16.86 18.73
N PRO A 5 65.52 16.85 17.39
CA PRO A 5 64.98 17.84 16.45
C PRO A 5 64.99 17.61 14.92
N GLU A 6 64.14 18.46 14.32
CA GLU A 6 64.27 19.26 13.09
C GLU A 6 65.68 19.57 12.56
N LYS A 7 65.82 19.67 11.22
CA LYS A 7 66.84 20.35 10.35
C LYS A 7 66.60 19.85 8.90
N THR A 8 66.72 20.55 7.76
CA THR A 8 67.25 21.86 7.34
C THR A 8 67.03 22.00 5.81
N PHE A 9 66.78 23.22 5.30
CA PHE A 9 67.05 23.64 3.90
C PHE A 9 68.52 24.06 3.73
N PRO A 10 69.14 23.96 2.52
CA PRO A 10 69.36 25.11 1.60
C PRO A 10 69.25 24.71 0.10
N MET A 11 68.92 25.53 -0.92
CA MET A 11 69.40 26.81 -1.49
C MET A 11 70.73 26.75 -2.30
N ALA A 12 70.65 27.02 -3.62
CA ALA A 12 71.61 27.66 -4.58
C ALA A 12 71.34 27.17 -6.03
N ALA A 13 70.96 28.00 -7.02
CA ALA A 13 71.78 28.94 -7.84
C ALA A 13 72.78 28.19 -8.76
N GLU A 14 73.06 28.46 -10.04
CA GLU A 14 72.80 29.44 -11.12
C GLU A 14 73.14 28.66 -12.44
N GLU A 15 72.76 29.02 -13.66
CA GLU A 15 73.46 29.97 -14.54
C GLU A 15 72.67 30.09 -15.86
N GLY A 16 72.66 31.30 -16.43
CA GLY A 16 72.12 31.59 -17.76
C GLY A 16 73.17 31.50 -18.87
N SER A 17 72.71 31.62 -20.12
CA SER A 17 73.48 32.26 -21.19
C SER A 17 72.56 32.77 -22.29
N GLU A 18 72.76 34.02 -22.66
CA GLU A 18 72.19 34.71 -23.83
C GLU A 18 72.96 34.35 -25.11
N SER A 19 72.29 34.41 -26.26
CA SER A 19 72.94 34.91 -27.49
C SER A 19 71.92 35.52 -28.46
N MET A 20 72.12 36.81 -28.77
CA MET A 20 71.52 37.60 -29.85
C MET A 20 72.06 37.24 -31.24
N ALA A 21 71.23 37.42 -32.28
CA ALA A 21 71.49 38.13 -33.57
C ALA A 21 70.35 37.80 -34.56
N SER A 22 69.39 38.71 -34.84
CA SER A 22 69.34 39.65 -36.00
C SER A 22 69.43 38.94 -37.37
N GLY A 23 68.56 39.11 -38.37
CA GLY A 23 67.37 39.93 -38.63
C GLY A 23 67.10 39.86 -40.14
N GLU A 24 65.85 40.06 -40.58
CA GLU A 24 65.47 40.84 -41.79
C GLU A 24 63.95 40.75 -42.08
N ASP A 25 63.43 41.89 -42.54
CA ASP A 25 62.03 42.28 -42.70
C ASP A 25 61.22 41.50 -43.75
N SER A 26 59.93 41.27 -43.45
CA SER A 26 58.81 41.57 -44.35
C SER A 26 57.47 41.55 -43.59
N PRO A 27 56.61 42.59 -43.72
CA PRO A 27 55.42 42.76 -42.88
C PRO A 27 54.19 42.12 -43.53
N GLY A 28 53.54 41.17 -42.85
CA GLY A 28 52.25 40.68 -43.32
C GLY A 28 51.73 39.39 -42.71
N GLU A 29 51.69 39.22 -41.38
CA GLU A 29 51.02 38.03 -40.81
C GLU A 29 50.52 38.15 -39.35
N ALA A 30 50.36 39.36 -38.81
CA ALA A 30 50.00 39.53 -37.39
C ALA A 30 48.50 39.27 -37.05
N GLY A 31 47.60 39.19 -38.04
CA GLY A 31 46.15 39.09 -37.79
C GLY A 31 45.55 37.68 -37.76
N GLY A 32 46.31 36.66 -38.19
CA GLY A 32 45.81 35.28 -38.33
C GLY A 32 45.95 34.43 -37.05
N GLY A 33 47.04 34.60 -36.30
CA GLY A 33 47.33 33.82 -35.10
C GLY A 33 46.41 34.14 -33.91
N GLU A 34 46.05 35.41 -33.74
CA GLU A 34 45.19 35.87 -32.64
C GLU A 34 43.74 35.37 -32.82
N LYS A 35 43.17 35.50 -34.03
CA LYS A 35 41.83 34.99 -34.38
C LYS A 35 41.74 33.46 -34.32
N LEU A 36 42.81 32.74 -34.65
CA LEU A 36 42.86 31.27 -34.54
C LEU A 36 42.93 30.80 -33.08
N SER A 37 43.58 31.57 -32.18
CA SER A 37 43.63 31.27 -30.76
C SER A 37 42.28 31.49 -30.05
N ILE A 38 41.57 32.56 -30.44
CA ILE A 38 40.24 32.90 -29.91
C ILE A 38 39.21 31.83 -30.30
N ALA A 39 39.20 31.40 -31.56
CA ALA A 39 38.32 30.32 -32.04
C ALA A 39 38.57 28.97 -31.33
N LYS A 40 39.84 28.61 -31.09
CA LYS A 40 40.20 27.39 -30.33
C LYS A 40 39.77 27.46 -28.86
N ASN A 41 39.72 28.65 -28.27
CA ASN A 41 39.28 28.83 -26.89
C ASN A 41 37.76 28.79 -26.77
N GLU A 42 37.02 29.36 -27.73
CA GLU A 42 35.55 29.24 -27.80
C GLU A 42 35.10 27.78 -27.96
N ASP A 43 35.77 26.99 -28.81
CA ASP A 43 35.46 25.56 -28.98
C ASP A 43 35.63 24.76 -27.68
N LYS A 44 36.66 25.07 -26.88
CA LYS A 44 36.89 24.44 -25.56
C LYS A 44 35.82 24.82 -24.55
N VAL A 45 35.38 26.08 -24.54
CA VAL A 45 34.33 26.55 -23.63
C VAL A 45 33.00 25.91 -23.98
N VAL A 46 32.63 25.81 -25.26
CA VAL A 46 31.40 25.13 -25.70
C VAL A 46 31.42 23.65 -25.35
N TRP A 47 32.55 22.97 -25.57
CA TRP A 47 32.71 21.57 -25.19
C TRP A 47 32.61 21.35 -23.66
N ALA A 48 33.25 22.23 -22.86
CA ALA A 48 33.13 22.19 -21.42
C ALA A 48 31.69 22.43 -20.94
N LEU A 49 30.96 23.37 -21.56
CA LEU A 49 29.56 23.65 -21.24
C LEU A 49 28.66 22.44 -21.52
N ARG A 50 28.89 21.73 -22.64
CA ARG A 50 28.14 20.52 -23.02
C ARG A 50 28.39 19.36 -22.08
N ILE A 51 29.62 19.16 -21.65
CA ILE A 51 29.94 18.15 -20.63
C ILE A 51 29.28 18.51 -19.31
N PHE A 52 29.36 19.78 -18.92
CA PHE A 52 28.75 20.26 -17.69
C PHE A 52 27.22 20.05 -17.70
N THR A 53 26.52 20.41 -18.78
CA THR A 53 25.06 20.20 -18.89
C THR A 53 24.68 18.72 -18.91
N THR A 54 25.48 17.87 -19.56
CA THR A 54 25.24 16.42 -19.58
C THR A 54 25.45 15.79 -18.19
N LEU A 55 26.50 16.18 -17.48
CA LEU A 55 26.74 15.74 -16.10
C LEU A 55 25.66 16.25 -15.14
N LEU A 56 25.18 17.48 -15.34
CA LEU A 56 24.07 18.03 -14.56
C LEU A 56 22.79 17.22 -14.79
N LEU A 57 22.43 16.93 -16.05
CA LEU A 57 21.26 16.11 -16.40
C LEU A 57 21.36 14.71 -15.80
N PHE A 58 22.53 14.08 -15.88
CA PHE A 58 22.77 12.77 -15.28
C PHE A 58 22.65 12.83 -13.75
N GLY A 59 23.22 13.85 -13.10
CA GLY A 59 23.09 14.05 -11.65
C GLY A 59 21.65 14.23 -11.19
N VAL A 60 20.85 15.00 -11.94
CA VAL A 60 19.42 15.17 -11.69
C VAL A 60 18.68 13.85 -11.88
N ALA A 61 18.94 13.11 -12.96
CA ALA A 61 18.31 11.82 -13.22
C ALA A 61 18.59 10.79 -12.12
N VAL A 62 19.85 10.67 -11.68
CA VAL A 62 20.24 9.79 -10.56
C VAL A 62 19.52 10.21 -9.28
N THR A 63 19.48 11.51 -8.99
CA THR A 63 18.80 12.03 -7.79
C THR A 63 17.30 11.69 -7.82
N VAL A 64 16.63 11.91 -8.95
CA VAL A 64 15.20 11.57 -9.12
C VAL A 64 14.98 10.07 -8.98
N CYS A 65 15.83 9.22 -9.55
CA CYS A 65 15.70 7.76 -9.42
C CYS A 65 15.89 7.28 -7.98
N VAL A 66 16.88 7.84 -7.26
CA VAL A 66 17.11 7.52 -5.84
C VAL A 66 15.93 7.96 -4.98
N LEU A 67 15.38 9.16 -5.22
CA LEU A 67 14.20 9.65 -4.51
C LEU A 67 12.96 8.81 -4.82
N ALA A 68 12.75 8.43 -6.09
CA ALA A 68 11.66 7.55 -6.48
C ALA A 68 11.76 6.17 -5.83
N TYR A 69 12.96 5.60 -5.77
CA TYR A 69 13.21 4.32 -5.08
C TYR A 69 12.89 4.43 -3.60
N LYS A 70 13.42 5.46 -2.92
CA LYS A 70 13.15 5.69 -1.50
C LYS A 70 11.67 5.92 -1.21
N ASN A 71 10.98 6.65 -2.07
CA ASN A 71 9.55 6.90 -1.92
C ASN A 71 8.73 5.61 -2.12
N ALA A 72 9.06 4.81 -3.13
CA ALA A 72 8.39 3.53 -3.36
C ALA A 72 8.66 2.51 -2.24
N GLN A 73 9.89 2.48 -1.70
CA GLN A 73 10.22 1.66 -0.55
C GLN A 73 9.49 2.14 0.72
N GLY A 74 9.43 3.46 0.95
CA GLY A 74 8.67 4.02 2.07
C GLY A 74 7.17 3.73 1.96
N ALA A 75 6.62 3.76 0.74
CA ALA A 75 5.22 3.37 0.50
C ALA A 75 4.98 1.89 0.84
N GLN A 76 5.88 0.98 0.46
CA GLN A 76 5.78 -0.44 0.86
C GLN A 76 5.83 -0.64 2.37
N GLU A 77 6.67 0.11 3.08
CA GLU A 77 6.74 0.04 4.55
C GLU A 77 5.45 0.55 5.21
N GLU A 78 4.86 1.63 4.68
CA GLU A 78 3.58 2.17 5.13
C GLU A 78 2.44 1.19 4.85
N ASP A 79 2.37 0.62 3.64
CA ASP A 79 1.39 -0.39 3.25
C ASP A 79 1.50 -1.65 4.13
N PHE A 80 2.73 -2.09 4.44
CA PHE A 80 2.97 -3.21 5.37
C PHE A 80 2.43 -2.90 6.77
N LYS A 81 2.74 -1.73 7.34
CA LYS A 81 2.27 -1.33 8.67
C LYS A 81 0.76 -1.18 8.73
N GLN A 82 0.16 -0.53 7.74
CA GLN A 82 -1.28 -0.36 7.65
C GLN A 82 -1.98 -1.70 7.45
N GLY A 83 -1.45 -2.55 6.55
CA GLY A 83 -1.94 -3.90 6.33
C GLY A 83 -1.90 -4.74 7.59
N PHE A 84 -0.78 -4.73 8.31
CA PHE A 84 -0.63 -5.42 9.59
C PHE A 84 -1.66 -4.94 10.62
N GLN A 85 -1.86 -3.63 10.75
CA GLN A 85 -2.88 -3.08 11.65
C GLN A 85 -4.29 -3.52 11.27
N GLU A 86 -4.64 -3.49 9.98
CA GLU A 86 -5.96 -3.91 9.50
C GLU A 86 -6.21 -5.40 9.72
N TYR A 87 -5.25 -6.26 9.37
CA TYR A 87 -5.37 -7.71 9.57
C TYR A 87 -5.40 -8.09 11.03
N SER A 88 -4.53 -7.48 11.85
CA SER A 88 -4.54 -7.71 13.28
C SER A 88 -5.88 -7.27 13.87
N SER A 89 -6.38 -6.07 13.55
CA SER A 89 -7.71 -5.61 13.99
C SER A 89 -8.83 -6.56 13.58
N LYS A 90 -8.83 -7.08 12.35
CA LYS A 90 -9.79 -8.11 11.88
C LYS A 90 -9.69 -9.40 12.70
N LEU A 91 -8.47 -9.87 12.99
CA LEU A 91 -8.26 -11.02 13.87
C LEU A 91 -8.90 -10.76 15.23
N MET A 92 -8.69 -9.56 15.81
CA MET A 92 -9.20 -9.18 17.12
C MET A 92 -10.73 -9.12 17.14
N SER A 93 -11.36 -8.44 16.18
CA SER A 93 -12.83 -8.40 16.05
C SER A 93 -13.41 -9.80 15.79
N GLY A 94 -12.68 -10.63 15.04
CA GLY A 94 -13.01 -12.03 14.83
C GLY A 94 -13.03 -12.82 16.13
N VAL A 95 -11.99 -12.72 16.96
CA VAL A 95 -11.93 -13.35 18.29
C VAL A 95 -13.15 -12.95 19.12
N GLU A 96 -13.45 -11.65 19.22
CA GLU A 96 -14.60 -11.15 19.99
C GLU A 96 -15.95 -11.69 19.47
N PHE A 97 -16.13 -11.70 18.15
CA PHE A 97 -17.34 -12.25 17.54
C PHE A 97 -17.51 -13.74 17.85
N TYR A 98 -16.42 -14.52 17.75
CA TYR A 98 -16.45 -15.95 18.05
C TYR A 98 -16.78 -16.22 19.52
N VAL A 99 -16.29 -15.42 20.46
CA VAL A 99 -16.69 -15.50 21.87
C VAL A 99 -18.19 -15.34 22.02
N LYS A 100 -18.75 -14.25 21.51
CA LYS A 100 -20.19 -13.97 21.61
C LYS A 100 -21.02 -15.09 21.01
N ASN A 101 -20.60 -15.61 19.86
CA ASN A 101 -21.26 -16.74 19.22
C ASN A 101 -21.20 -18.02 20.07
N ARG A 102 -20.05 -18.32 20.68
CA ARG A 102 -19.89 -19.49 21.57
C ARG A 102 -20.77 -19.37 22.82
N VAL A 103 -20.83 -18.18 23.44
CA VAL A 103 -21.73 -17.90 24.57
C VAL A 103 -23.19 -18.12 24.15
N GLY A 104 -23.60 -17.60 22.99
CA GLY A 104 -24.96 -17.79 22.46
C GLY A 104 -25.33 -19.26 22.20
N ILE A 105 -24.38 -20.09 21.76
CA ILE A 105 -24.59 -21.55 21.61
C ILE A 105 -24.84 -22.19 22.98
N VAL A 106 -24.07 -21.83 24.00
CA VAL A 106 -24.21 -22.37 25.36
C VAL A 106 -25.50 -21.89 26.01
N GLU A 107 -25.86 -20.63 25.84
CA GLU A 107 -27.11 -20.05 26.32
C GLU A 107 -28.32 -20.76 25.70
N GLY A 108 -28.33 -20.94 24.38
CA GLY A 108 -29.40 -21.70 23.71
C GLY A 108 -29.52 -23.14 24.20
N PHE A 109 -28.39 -23.78 24.50
CA PHE A 109 -28.38 -25.11 25.10
C PHE A 109 -28.89 -25.12 26.55
N ALA A 110 -28.54 -24.11 27.36
CA ALA A 110 -29.06 -23.97 28.71
C ALA A 110 -30.59 -23.76 28.72
N MET A 111 -31.12 -22.97 27.78
CA MET A 111 -32.55 -22.80 27.57
C MET A 111 -33.24 -24.11 27.20
N ASP A 112 -32.69 -24.87 26.24
CA ASP A 112 -33.21 -26.20 25.84
C ASP A 112 -33.30 -27.15 27.05
N LEU A 113 -32.25 -27.19 27.89
CA LEU A 113 -32.24 -28.01 29.10
C LEU A 113 -33.32 -27.59 30.10
N SER A 114 -33.50 -26.28 30.31
CA SER A 114 -34.52 -25.75 31.21
C SER A 114 -35.93 -26.12 30.76
N TYR A 115 -36.25 -25.88 29.48
CA TYR A 115 -37.55 -26.26 28.90
C TYR A 115 -37.79 -27.78 28.95
N ALA A 116 -36.77 -28.58 28.63
CA ALA A 116 -36.90 -30.04 28.62
C ALA A 116 -37.04 -30.63 30.04
N ALA A 117 -36.49 -29.97 31.07
CA ALA A 117 -36.64 -30.38 32.46
C ALA A 117 -38.04 -30.09 33.00
N ASN A 118 -38.69 -29.01 32.54
CA ASN A 118 -40.04 -28.61 32.93
C ASN A 118 -40.25 -28.63 34.47
N GLY A 119 -39.29 -28.07 35.21
CA GLY A 119 -39.32 -28.01 36.68
C GLY A 119 -38.89 -29.28 37.41
N SER A 120 -38.37 -30.31 36.73
CA SER A 120 -37.94 -31.58 37.35
C SER A 120 -36.59 -31.51 38.10
N TRP A 121 -36.01 -30.32 38.27
CA TRP A 121 -34.73 -30.14 38.97
C TRP A 121 -34.90 -30.35 40.49
N PRO A 122 -33.89 -30.88 41.20
CA PRO A 122 -32.61 -31.38 40.68
C PRO A 122 -32.68 -32.81 40.12
N PHE A 123 -33.78 -33.54 40.28
CA PHE A 123 -33.90 -34.97 39.94
C PHE A 123 -34.18 -35.22 38.45
N TYR A 124 -33.30 -34.71 37.59
CA TYR A 124 -33.44 -34.74 36.15
C TYR A 124 -32.21 -35.29 35.44
N THR A 125 -32.42 -36.25 34.54
CA THR A 125 -31.39 -36.82 33.65
C THR A 125 -31.81 -36.52 32.21
N PRO A 126 -31.27 -35.46 31.58
CA PRO A 126 -31.70 -35.07 30.25
C PRO A 126 -31.46 -36.20 29.23
N PRO A 127 -32.51 -36.67 28.53
CA PRO A 127 -32.37 -37.76 27.57
C PRO A 127 -31.50 -37.30 26.39
N GLY A 128 -30.54 -38.12 25.97
CA GLY A 128 -29.65 -37.81 24.86
C GLY A 128 -28.69 -36.64 25.11
N TYR A 129 -28.46 -36.25 26.38
CA TYR A 129 -27.56 -35.14 26.73
C TYR A 129 -26.20 -35.23 26.04
N VAL A 130 -25.53 -36.39 26.08
CA VAL A 130 -24.16 -36.55 25.57
C VAL A 130 -24.08 -36.29 24.06
N VAL A 131 -25.12 -36.65 23.31
CA VAL A 131 -25.22 -36.33 21.87
C VAL A 131 -25.38 -34.82 21.67
N ARG A 132 -26.34 -34.18 22.37
CA ARG A 132 -26.58 -32.73 22.26
C ARG A 132 -25.35 -31.93 22.68
N ALA A 133 -24.74 -32.29 23.80
CA ALA A 133 -23.50 -31.71 24.31
C ALA A 133 -22.32 -31.90 23.34
N GLY A 134 -22.23 -33.04 22.64
CA GLY A 134 -21.25 -33.25 21.57
C GLY A 134 -21.45 -32.33 20.36
N HIS A 135 -22.70 -32.02 19.99
CA HIS A 135 -22.98 -31.01 18.97
C HIS A 135 -22.57 -29.61 19.43
N VAL A 136 -22.88 -29.24 20.67
CA VAL A 136 -22.45 -27.97 21.28
C VAL A 136 -20.92 -27.87 21.27
N ALA A 137 -20.22 -28.92 21.73
CA ALA A 137 -18.77 -28.98 21.75
C ALA A 137 -18.17 -28.79 20.35
N LYS A 138 -18.74 -29.47 19.34
CA LYS A 138 -18.28 -29.32 17.95
C LYS A 138 -18.54 -27.94 17.36
N LEU A 139 -19.70 -27.34 17.61
CA LEU A 139 -20.08 -26.03 17.07
C LEU A 139 -19.28 -24.88 17.70
N ALA A 140 -19.02 -24.98 19.01
CA ALA A 140 -18.32 -23.95 19.77
C ALA A 140 -16.81 -24.24 19.96
N ASN A 141 -16.32 -25.33 19.37
CA ASN A 141 -14.94 -25.83 19.47
C ASN A 141 -14.47 -26.03 20.92
N PHE A 142 -15.31 -26.65 21.74
CA PHE A 142 -14.98 -27.02 23.12
C PHE A 142 -14.43 -28.44 23.18
N VAL A 143 -13.53 -28.67 24.14
CA VAL A 143 -12.96 -29.99 24.45
C VAL A 143 -14.00 -30.88 25.11
N GLY A 144 -14.84 -30.29 25.95
CA GLY A 144 -15.91 -31.01 26.63
C GLY A 144 -16.95 -30.09 27.22
N VAL A 145 -18.14 -30.64 27.41
CA VAL A 145 -19.33 -29.96 27.96
C VAL A 145 -19.94 -30.88 29.01
N SER A 146 -20.05 -30.39 30.23
CA SER A 146 -20.54 -31.10 31.41
C SER A 146 -21.71 -30.37 32.04
N LEU A 147 -22.67 -31.13 32.56
CA LEU A 147 -23.79 -30.64 33.36
C LEU A 147 -23.48 -30.87 34.83
N ALA A 148 -23.52 -29.81 35.63
CA ALA A 148 -23.48 -29.90 37.10
C ALA A 148 -24.82 -29.45 37.65
N ILE A 149 -25.51 -30.30 38.40
CA ILE A 149 -26.86 -30.00 38.91
C ILE A 149 -26.75 -29.34 40.27
N LYS A 150 -27.50 -28.27 40.54
CA LYS A 150 -27.55 -27.65 41.85
C LYS A 150 -28.40 -28.52 42.79
N VAL A 151 -27.81 -28.98 43.89
CA VAL A 151 -28.47 -29.78 44.91
C VAL A 151 -28.37 -29.07 46.24
N GLU A 152 -29.51 -28.75 46.85
CA GLU A 152 -29.53 -28.11 48.17
C GLU A 152 -29.21 -29.10 49.29
N THR A 153 -28.83 -28.58 50.46
CA THR A 153 -28.35 -29.40 51.58
C THR A 153 -29.37 -30.44 52.06
N ASP A 154 -30.65 -30.09 52.08
CA ASP A 154 -31.77 -30.96 52.44
C ASP A 154 -32.08 -32.02 51.36
N GLN A 155 -31.70 -31.76 50.11
CA GLN A 155 -31.95 -32.64 48.96
C GLN A 155 -30.85 -33.69 48.75
N LYS A 156 -29.69 -33.56 49.40
CA LYS A 156 -28.52 -34.43 49.21
C LYS A 156 -28.84 -35.92 49.28
N THR A 157 -29.52 -36.38 50.33
CA THR A 157 -29.84 -37.80 50.52
C THR A 157 -30.75 -38.34 49.41
N ALA A 158 -31.70 -37.53 48.95
CA ALA A 158 -32.58 -37.89 47.85
C ALA A 158 -31.82 -37.94 46.51
N TRP A 159 -30.87 -37.02 46.30
CA TRP A 159 -30.00 -37.02 45.11
C TRP A 159 -29.12 -38.28 45.05
N GLU A 160 -28.50 -38.66 46.16
CA GLU A 160 -27.67 -39.88 46.22
C GLU A 160 -28.47 -41.17 45.97
N ALA A 161 -29.77 -41.18 46.27
CA ALA A 161 -30.69 -42.27 45.89
C ALA A 161 -31.03 -42.22 44.39
N TYR A 162 -31.36 -41.03 43.88
CA TYR A 162 -31.66 -40.79 42.47
C TYR A 162 -30.53 -41.24 41.54
N VAL A 163 -29.28 -40.89 41.88
CA VAL A 163 -28.07 -41.30 41.16
C VAL A 163 -27.99 -42.81 40.97
N GLN A 164 -28.35 -43.59 42.00
CA GLN A 164 -28.30 -45.05 41.93
C GLN A 164 -29.39 -45.66 41.07
N GLU A 165 -30.56 -45.04 41.01
CA GLU A 165 -31.68 -45.47 40.18
C GLU A 165 -31.43 -45.13 38.71
N HIS A 166 -30.72 -44.03 38.42
CA HIS A 166 -30.55 -43.50 37.07
C HIS A 166 -29.16 -43.75 36.46
N LYS A 167 -28.25 -44.48 37.12
CA LYS A 167 -26.88 -44.75 36.63
C LYS A 167 -26.76 -45.48 35.28
N GLY A 168 -27.87 -46.02 34.75
CA GLY A 168 -27.88 -46.78 33.49
C GLY A 168 -27.47 -45.97 32.26
N TRP A 169 -27.70 -44.65 32.27
CA TRP A 169 -27.43 -43.78 31.12
C TRP A 169 -25.98 -43.85 30.61
N LEU A 170 -25.00 -44.03 31.51
CA LEU A 170 -23.59 -44.06 31.15
C LEU A 170 -23.23 -45.34 30.39
N ALA A 171 -23.82 -46.47 30.77
CA ALA A 171 -23.61 -47.74 30.08
C ALA A 171 -24.20 -47.69 28.68
N GLU A 172 -25.42 -47.17 28.53
CA GLU A 172 -26.09 -46.99 27.25
C GLU A 172 -25.27 -46.10 26.31
N GLU A 173 -24.74 -45.00 26.82
CA GLU A 173 -23.97 -44.06 26.02
C GLU A 173 -22.60 -44.61 25.60
N LEU A 174 -21.86 -45.25 26.50
CA LEU A 174 -20.59 -45.89 26.17
C LEU A 174 -20.77 -47.05 25.17
N ALA A 175 -21.85 -47.80 25.30
CA ALA A 175 -22.23 -48.86 24.36
C ALA A 175 -22.47 -48.28 22.96
N ARG A 176 -23.27 -47.21 22.90
CA ARG A 176 -23.57 -46.47 21.67
C ARG A 176 -22.31 -45.93 20.99
N GLN A 177 -21.39 -45.34 21.75
CA GLN A 177 -20.14 -44.80 21.22
C GLN A 177 -19.18 -45.88 20.71
N ARG A 178 -19.11 -47.02 21.39
CA ARG A 178 -18.26 -48.15 21.01
C ARG A 178 -18.88 -49.07 19.95
N GLY A 179 -20.17 -48.89 19.64
CA GLY A 179 -20.91 -49.76 18.72
C GLY A 179 -21.07 -51.19 19.25
N ILE A 180 -21.15 -51.36 20.57
CA ILE A 180 -21.27 -52.66 21.24
C ILE A 180 -22.59 -52.76 22.01
N PRO A 181 -23.08 -53.97 22.35
CA PRO A 181 -24.21 -54.16 23.27
C PRO A 181 -23.94 -53.56 24.66
N VAL A 182 -24.99 -53.09 25.34
CA VAL A 182 -24.87 -52.45 26.67
C VAL A 182 -24.30 -53.40 27.72
N GLU A 183 -24.61 -54.69 27.60
CA GLU A 183 -24.16 -55.76 28.50
C GLU A 183 -22.64 -56.00 28.42
N GLU A 184 -22.02 -55.60 27.31
CA GLU A 184 -20.57 -55.71 27.11
C GLU A 184 -19.79 -54.56 27.76
N VAL A 185 -20.47 -53.47 28.16
CA VAL A 185 -19.82 -52.35 28.84
C VAL A 185 -19.57 -52.71 30.31
N LYS A 186 -18.34 -53.12 30.61
CA LYS A 186 -17.89 -53.48 31.97
C LYS A 186 -17.06 -52.36 32.60
N GLY A 187 -16.97 -52.37 33.93
CA GLY A 187 -16.07 -51.50 34.69
C GLY A 187 -16.59 -50.08 34.93
N ILE A 188 -17.90 -49.83 34.74
CA ILE A 188 -18.50 -48.53 35.07
C ILE A 188 -18.73 -48.42 36.56
N PHE A 189 -18.28 -47.32 37.15
CA PHE A 189 -18.54 -46.97 38.54
C PHE A 189 -19.03 -45.53 38.63
N ILE A 190 -20.28 -45.34 39.08
CA ILE A 190 -20.82 -44.02 39.44
C ILE A 190 -20.88 -43.95 40.97
N PRO A 191 -20.13 -43.01 41.60
CA PRO A 191 -20.16 -42.82 43.05
C PRO A 191 -21.57 -42.52 43.54
N ARG A 192 -22.02 -43.24 44.57
CA ARG A 192 -23.33 -42.98 45.20
C ARG A 192 -23.39 -41.62 45.87
N VAL A 193 -22.35 -41.32 46.65
CA VAL A 193 -22.27 -40.08 47.43
C VAL A 193 -21.67 -38.96 46.62
N ILE A 194 -22.08 -37.73 46.90
CA ILE A 194 -21.41 -36.55 46.35
C ILE A 194 -19.96 -36.55 46.85
N LEU A 195 -19.01 -36.36 45.93
CA LEU A 195 -17.59 -36.38 46.23
C LEU A 195 -16.99 -34.97 46.28
N ALA A 196 -16.12 -34.70 47.23
CA ALA A 196 -15.21 -33.55 47.21
C ALA A 196 -13.80 -34.02 46.90
N ILE A 197 -13.03 -33.20 46.19
CA ILE A 197 -11.60 -33.42 46.00
C ILE A 197 -10.87 -32.71 47.13
N LYS A 198 -10.18 -33.48 47.98
CA LYS A 198 -9.28 -32.94 49.01
C LYS A 198 -7.89 -33.51 48.77
N ASP A 199 -6.88 -32.66 48.67
CA ASP A 199 -5.48 -33.05 48.43
C ASP A 199 -5.31 -33.96 47.18
N GLY A 200 -6.10 -33.72 46.14
CA GLY A 200 -6.09 -34.51 44.90
C GLY A 200 -6.73 -35.89 45.01
N VAL A 201 -7.41 -36.20 46.13
CA VAL A 201 -8.10 -37.48 46.35
C VAL A 201 -9.62 -37.25 46.44
N PRO A 202 -10.43 -37.94 45.63
CA PRO A 202 -11.89 -37.90 45.77
C PRO A 202 -12.34 -38.63 47.03
N GLY A 203 -13.14 -37.98 47.87
CA GLY A 203 -13.77 -38.58 49.05
C GLY A 203 -15.19 -38.03 49.25
N PRO A 204 -16.01 -38.62 50.15
CA PRO A 204 -17.35 -38.11 50.43
C PRO A 204 -17.32 -36.64 50.85
N ASP A 205 -18.17 -35.82 50.24
CA ASP A 205 -18.29 -34.42 50.61
C ASP A 205 -19.04 -34.29 51.93
N MET A 206 -18.38 -33.71 52.93
CA MET A 206 -18.92 -33.47 54.27
C MET A 206 -19.20 -31.98 54.53
N GLY A 207 -19.05 -31.12 53.51
CA GLY A 207 -19.35 -29.69 53.61
C GLY A 207 -20.84 -29.38 53.71
N GLU A 208 -21.17 -28.12 53.93
CA GLU A 208 -22.54 -27.60 53.77
C GLU A 208 -22.71 -27.10 52.33
N GLY A 209 -23.88 -27.37 51.73
CA GLY A 209 -24.18 -27.00 50.34
C GLY A 209 -24.30 -25.48 50.12
N PRO A 210 -24.69 -25.05 48.91
CA PRO A 210 -25.20 -25.87 47.81
C PRO A 210 -24.14 -26.75 47.18
N TYR A 211 -24.55 -27.93 46.71
CA TYR A 211 -23.68 -28.85 45.97
C TYR A 211 -23.91 -28.71 44.47
N PHE A 212 -22.85 -28.87 43.69
CA PHE A 212 -22.90 -28.92 42.23
C PHE A 212 -22.26 -30.22 41.72
N PRO A 213 -22.86 -31.39 42.00
CA PRO A 213 -22.39 -32.66 41.45
C PRO A 213 -22.42 -32.65 39.93
N ALA A 214 -21.28 -32.93 39.30
CA ALA A 214 -21.22 -33.19 37.87
C ALA A 214 -22.02 -34.46 37.55
N TRP A 215 -23.01 -34.38 36.67
CA TRP A 215 -23.91 -35.50 36.39
C TRP A 215 -23.64 -36.13 35.03
N MET A 216 -23.79 -35.37 33.94
CA MET A 216 -23.60 -35.86 32.57
C MET A 216 -22.52 -35.04 31.86
N SER A 217 -21.80 -35.65 30.92
CA SER A 217 -20.73 -34.96 30.19
C SER A 217 -20.51 -35.53 28.79
N TYR A 218 -20.03 -34.67 27.91
CA TYR A 218 -19.38 -35.01 26.66
C TYR A 218 -17.91 -34.58 26.71
N PRO A 219 -16.95 -35.44 26.35
CA PRO A 219 -17.11 -36.88 26.16
C PRO A 219 -17.61 -37.56 27.46
N PRO A 220 -18.26 -38.74 27.39
CA PRO A 220 -18.73 -39.44 28.58
C PRO A 220 -17.56 -39.97 29.38
N MET A 221 -17.36 -39.40 30.56
CA MET A 221 -16.20 -39.68 31.39
C MET A 221 -16.44 -40.95 32.21
N ALA A 222 -15.77 -42.05 31.84
CA ALA A 222 -15.90 -43.33 32.53
C ALA A 222 -14.86 -43.51 33.65
N PHE A 223 -13.65 -42.95 33.51
CA PHE A 223 -12.58 -43.10 34.50
C PHE A 223 -11.41 -42.12 34.27
N PRO A 224 -10.90 -41.39 35.29
CA PRO A 224 -11.33 -41.39 36.69
C PRO A 224 -12.72 -40.78 36.89
N PRO A 225 -13.47 -41.18 37.94
CA PRO A 225 -14.88 -40.81 38.08
C PRO A 225 -15.01 -39.33 38.43
N LEU A 226 -15.32 -38.51 37.43
CA LEU A 226 -15.66 -37.11 37.63
C LEU A 226 -17.16 -36.92 37.88
N ILE A 227 -17.94 -37.96 37.66
CA ILE A 227 -19.35 -38.01 37.96
C ILE A 227 -19.54 -37.96 39.48
N ASN A 228 -20.52 -37.17 39.89
CA ASN A 228 -20.89 -36.86 41.26
C ASN A 228 -19.82 -36.11 42.07
N ILE A 229 -18.75 -35.60 41.43
CA ILE A 229 -17.84 -34.66 42.07
C ILE A 229 -18.53 -33.31 42.21
N ASN A 230 -18.55 -32.80 43.44
CA ASN A 230 -19.00 -31.46 43.77
C ASN A 230 -18.03 -30.43 43.19
N SER A 231 -18.45 -29.80 42.11
CA SER A 231 -17.72 -28.72 41.46
C SER A 231 -17.52 -27.51 42.38
N TYR A 232 -18.41 -27.29 43.36
CA TYR A 232 -18.34 -26.22 44.34
C TYR A 232 -17.36 -26.51 45.50
N GLY A 233 -17.00 -27.79 45.66
CA GLY A 233 -16.13 -28.24 46.75
C GLY A 233 -14.66 -27.80 46.58
N ASN A 234 -14.25 -27.39 45.38
CA ASN A 234 -12.90 -26.86 45.12
C ASN A 234 -12.85 -25.36 45.47
N PRO A 235 -12.14 -24.94 46.54
CA PRO A 235 -12.13 -23.56 46.99
C PRO A 235 -11.31 -22.60 46.11
N GLU A 236 -10.38 -23.11 45.30
CA GLU A 236 -9.45 -22.30 44.49
C GLU A 236 -10.07 -21.91 43.14
N ILE A 237 -10.70 -22.88 42.46
CA ILE A 237 -11.25 -22.68 41.10
C ILE A 237 -12.77 -22.79 41.12
N GLY A 238 -13.29 -23.86 41.74
CA GLY A 238 -14.69 -24.24 41.64
C GLY A 238 -15.65 -23.25 42.30
N ARG A 239 -15.39 -22.89 43.55
CA ARG A 239 -16.25 -21.99 44.33
C ARG A 239 -16.32 -20.57 43.73
N PRO A 240 -15.21 -19.87 43.47
CA PRO A 240 -15.29 -18.53 42.86
C PRO A 240 -16.05 -18.55 41.53
N MET A 241 -15.80 -19.57 40.69
CA MET A 241 -16.42 -19.70 39.36
C MET A 241 -17.93 -19.87 39.43
N ILE A 242 -18.38 -20.67 40.39
CA ILE A 242 -19.80 -20.90 40.59
C ILE A 242 -20.45 -19.70 41.26
N ASP A 243 -19.82 -19.10 42.27
CA ASP A 243 -20.34 -17.87 42.91
C ASP A 243 -20.51 -16.74 41.87
N ALA A 244 -19.58 -16.63 40.92
CA ALA A 244 -19.71 -15.70 39.79
C ALA A 244 -20.89 -16.04 38.87
N ALA A 245 -21.05 -17.33 38.51
CA ALA A 245 -22.17 -17.79 37.68
C ALA A 245 -23.53 -17.60 38.37
N LEU A 246 -23.55 -17.62 39.70
CA LEU A 246 -24.77 -17.43 40.50
C LEU A 246 -25.12 -15.96 40.67
N ASN A 247 -24.11 -15.08 40.79
CA ASN A 247 -24.33 -13.65 41.00
C ASN A 247 -24.55 -12.87 39.69
N LYS A 248 -24.29 -13.45 38.52
CA LYS A 248 -24.39 -12.79 37.22
C LYS A 248 -25.00 -13.67 36.13
N THR A 249 -25.68 -13.04 35.16
CA THR A 249 -26.24 -13.67 33.96
C THR A 249 -25.20 -13.93 32.86
N THR A 250 -23.93 -13.56 33.09
CA THR A 250 -22.82 -13.76 32.15
C THR A 250 -22.11 -15.08 32.40
N MET A 251 -21.49 -15.63 31.37
CA MET A 251 -20.67 -16.84 31.43
C MET A 251 -19.32 -16.55 32.13
N PRO A 252 -19.09 -16.92 33.40
CA PRO A 252 -17.76 -16.80 33.98
C PRO A 252 -16.78 -17.75 33.29
N PHE A 253 -15.64 -17.18 32.92
CA PHE A 253 -14.45 -17.92 32.51
C PHE A 253 -13.50 -17.99 33.69
N SER A 254 -12.76 -19.09 33.78
CA SER A 254 -11.62 -19.26 34.66
C SER A 254 -10.48 -19.80 33.81
N PHE A 255 -9.32 -19.18 33.95
CA PHE A 255 -8.12 -19.67 33.31
C PHE A 255 -7.45 -20.65 34.25
N SER A 256 -7.08 -21.82 33.76
CA SER A 256 -6.14 -22.62 34.52
C SER A 256 -4.76 -22.06 34.30
N GLU A 257 -4.06 -21.79 35.39
CA GLU A 257 -2.61 -21.69 35.32
C GLU A 257 -2.04 -22.96 34.68
N ASP A 258 -0.97 -22.75 33.94
CA ASP A 258 -0.17 -23.78 33.31
C ASP A 258 0.37 -24.75 34.38
N PHE A 259 -0.31 -25.87 34.60
CA PHE A 259 0.05 -26.90 35.59
C PHE A 259 1.32 -27.71 35.19
N MET A 260 2.02 -27.29 34.12
CA MET A 260 3.18 -27.98 33.53
C MET A 260 4.41 -28.02 34.43
N ASP A 261 4.58 -27.09 35.37
CA ASP A 261 5.75 -27.09 36.28
C ASP A 261 5.63 -28.18 37.37
N GLU A 262 4.50 -28.88 37.46
CA GLU A 262 4.30 -30.07 38.28
C GLU A 262 3.89 -31.28 37.40
N PRO A 263 4.84 -32.12 36.95
CA PRO A 263 4.55 -33.35 36.19
C PRO A 263 3.63 -34.34 36.95
N ASP A 264 3.41 -34.10 38.24
CA ASP A 264 2.57 -34.87 39.16
C ASP A 264 1.20 -34.24 39.46
N THR A 265 0.76 -33.20 38.74
CA THR A 265 -0.54 -32.59 39.00
C THR A 265 -1.68 -33.60 38.80
N LYS A 266 -2.19 -34.12 39.93
CA LYS A 266 -3.43 -34.89 40.06
C LYS A 266 -4.67 -34.04 39.77
N HIS A 267 -4.52 -32.91 39.06
CA HIS A 267 -5.62 -31.99 38.82
C HIS A 267 -6.61 -32.66 37.85
N PRO A 268 -7.88 -32.87 38.24
CA PRO A 268 -8.81 -33.69 37.47
C PRO A 268 -9.05 -33.16 36.05
N VAL A 269 -8.88 -31.85 35.84
CA VAL A 269 -9.08 -31.21 34.53
C VAL A 269 -7.92 -31.44 33.57
N ALA A 270 -6.68 -31.46 34.07
CA ALA A 270 -5.51 -31.74 33.23
C ALA A 270 -5.50 -33.22 32.80
N LEU A 271 -5.91 -34.11 33.71
CA LEU A 271 -6.15 -35.53 33.41
C LEU A 271 -7.24 -35.69 32.34
N LEU A 272 -8.31 -34.90 32.42
CA LEU A 272 -9.36 -34.89 31.42
C LEU A 272 -8.92 -34.40 30.06
N ALA A 273 -8.18 -33.30 30.01
CA ALA A 273 -7.66 -32.78 28.75
C ALA A 273 -6.77 -33.81 28.06
N ARG A 274 -5.90 -34.51 28.81
CA ARG A 274 -5.06 -35.60 28.28
C ARG A 274 -5.85 -36.80 27.77
N GLU A 275 -6.98 -37.13 28.39
CA GLU A 275 -7.83 -38.25 27.96
C GLU A 275 -8.72 -37.87 26.76
N ALA A 276 -9.26 -36.65 26.75
CA ALA A 276 -10.17 -36.16 25.72
C ALA A 276 -9.43 -35.72 24.44
N LEU A 277 -8.16 -35.30 24.54
CA LEU A 277 -7.37 -34.78 23.41
C LEU A 277 -6.11 -35.62 23.19
N PRO A 278 -6.10 -36.53 22.19
CA PRO A 278 -4.90 -37.25 21.80
C PRO A 278 -3.80 -36.28 21.36
N GLY A 279 -2.66 -36.28 22.05
CA GLY A 279 -1.51 -35.42 21.72
C GLY A 279 -1.45 -34.09 22.48
N TYR A 280 -2.36 -33.83 23.42
CA TYR A 280 -2.30 -32.64 24.26
C TYR A 280 -1.02 -32.62 25.12
N ALA A 281 -0.16 -31.63 24.86
CA ALA A 281 1.16 -31.51 25.47
C ALA A 281 1.15 -30.81 26.84
N GLY A 282 -0.01 -30.33 27.32
CA GLY A 282 -0.13 -29.53 28.54
C GLY A 282 -0.25 -28.02 28.31
N GLU A 283 -0.61 -27.61 27.10
CA GLU A 283 -0.85 -26.20 26.74
C GLU A 283 -1.94 -25.56 27.60
N PRO A 284 -1.94 -24.24 27.84
CA PRO A 284 -2.93 -23.64 28.73
C PRO A 284 -4.36 -23.89 28.25
N PHE A 285 -5.27 -24.15 29.19
CA PHE A 285 -6.69 -24.28 28.92
C PHE A 285 -7.48 -23.20 29.66
N PHE A 286 -8.70 -22.95 29.22
CA PHE A 286 -9.64 -22.18 30.00
C PHE A 286 -10.90 -23.00 30.23
N GLN A 287 -11.46 -22.81 31.41
CA GLN A 287 -12.72 -23.37 31.83
C GLN A 287 -13.80 -22.30 31.79
N TRP A 288 -15.03 -22.74 31.61
CA TRP A 288 -16.18 -21.87 31.61
C TRP A 288 -17.37 -22.53 32.30
N SER A 289 -18.24 -21.72 32.87
CA SER A 289 -19.49 -22.14 33.49
C SER A 289 -20.58 -21.19 33.06
N TYR A 290 -21.78 -21.70 32.81
CA TYR A 290 -22.94 -20.92 32.43
C TYR A 290 -24.16 -21.38 33.24
N PRO A 291 -24.92 -20.47 33.85
CA PRO A 291 -26.07 -20.82 34.65
C PRO A 291 -27.24 -21.34 33.80
N VAL A 292 -27.85 -22.44 34.26
CA VAL A 292 -29.15 -22.92 33.77
C VAL A 292 -30.20 -22.48 34.77
N TYR A 293 -31.22 -21.78 34.27
CA TYR A 293 -32.32 -21.29 35.10
C TYR A 293 -33.51 -22.26 35.12
N ASP A 294 -34.31 -22.20 36.18
CA ASP A 294 -35.55 -22.95 36.35
C ASP A 294 -36.60 -22.64 35.28
N SER A 295 -36.71 -21.38 34.88
CA SER A 295 -37.55 -20.94 33.77
C SER A 295 -36.99 -19.69 33.09
N TYR A 296 -37.19 -19.61 31.78
CA TYR A 296 -36.90 -18.42 30.96
C TYR A 296 -38.17 -17.66 30.55
N THR A 297 -39.35 -18.04 31.07
CA THR A 297 -40.64 -17.42 30.70
C THR A 297 -40.94 -16.13 31.44
N THR A 298 -40.27 -15.87 32.57
CA THR A 298 -40.46 -14.65 33.36
C THR A 298 -39.77 -13.46 32.68
N SER A 299 -40.44 -12.30 32.75
CA SER A 299 -39.94 -11.07 32.13
C SER A 299 -38.80 -10.42 32.92
N SER A 300 -38.64 -10.79 34.20
CA SER A 300 -37.57 -10.30 35.08
C SER A 300 -36.45 -11.34 35.18
N GLU A 301 -35.22 -10.94 34.84
CA GLU A 301 -34.03 -11.77 35.04
C GLU A 301 -33.75 -12.05 36.52
N GLU A 302 -34.17 -11.16 37.42
CA GLU A 302 -33.98 -11.26 38.88
C GLU A 302 -34.84 -12.37 39.52
N GLU A 303 -35.86 -12.86 38.83
CA GLU A 303 -36.75 -13.93 39.32
C GLU A 303 -36.27 -15.33 38.94
N ARG A 304 -35.22 -15.46 38.13
CA ARG A 304 -34.73 -16.73 37.62
C ARG A 304 -33.83 -17.41 38.65
N ASN A 305 -34.16 -18.64 39.04
CA ASN A 305 -33.34 -19.39 39.98
C ASN A 305 -32.38 -20.31 39.24
N VAL A 306 -31.09 -20.29 39.60
CA VAL A 306 -30.12 -21.22 39.04
C VAL A 306 -30.38 -22.62 39.59
N VAL A 307 -30.58 -23.59 38.70
CA VAL A 307 -30.90 -25.00 39.00
C VAL A 307 -29.82 -25.98 38.54
N ALA A 308 -28.99 -25.57 37.59
CA ALA A 308 -27.83 -26.32 37.14
C ALA A 308 -26.81 -25.37 36.50
N LEU A 309 -25.64 -25.89 36.17
CA LEU A 309 -24.60 -25.23 35.41
C LEU A 309 -24.22 -26.09 34.22
N VAL A 310 -24.14 -25.48 33.04
CA VAL A 310 -23.39 -26.06 31.93
C VAL A 310 -21.96 -25.57 32.06
N ARG A 311 -21.00 -26.49 32.05
CA ARG A 311 -19.58 -26.20 32.22
C ARG A 311 -18.80 -26.81 31.08
N GLY A 312 -17.60 -26.33 30.83
CA GLY A 312 -16.73 -26.94 29.85
C GLY A 312 -15.32 -26.41 29.90
N GLY A 313 -14.50 -26.95 29.00
CA GLY A 313 -13.12 -26.56 28.82
C GLY A 313 -12.82 -26.34 27.33
N SER A 314 -11.89 -25.46 27.05
CA SER A 314 -11.38 -25.19 25.70
C SER A 314 -9.88 -24.95 25.75
N THR A 315 -9.21 -25.28 24.64
CA THR A 315 -7.82 -24.92 24.39
C THR A 315 -7.73 -23.58 23.63
N TRP A 316 -6.57 -22.92 23.71
CA TRP A 316 -6.34 -21.64 23.05
C TRP A 316 -6.16 -21.75 21.53
N ASP A 317 -5.55 -22.82 21.04
CA ASP A 317 -5.47 -23.10 19.60
C ASP A 317 -6.87 -23.26 18.99
N GLY A 318 -7.77 -24.00 19.65
CA GLY A 318 -9.16 -24.10 19.23
C GLY A 318 -9.93 -22.77 19.36
N TYR A 319 -9.47 -21.88 20.22
CA TYR A 319 -10.03 -20.54 20.36
C TYR A 319 -9.60 -19.60 19.23
N PHE A 320 -8.32 -19.66 18.82
CA PHE A 320 -7.77 -18.84 17.74
C PHE A 320 -7.93 -19.44 16.34
N ALA A 321 -8.48 -20.66 16.23
CA ALA A 321 -8.79 -21.30 14.95
C ALA A 321 -10.05 -20.71 14.27
N ASN A 322 -10.09 -20.85 12.94
CA ASN A 322 -11.17 -20.42 12.04
C ASN A 322 -11.47 -18.91 12.06
N ILE A 323 -10.53 -18.08 12.52
CA ILE A 323 -10.72 -16.63 12.59
C ILE A 323 -10.34 -15.95 11.28
N LEU A 324 -9.16 -16.26 10.74
CA LEU A 324 -8.71 -15.73 9.46
C LEU A 324 -9.11 -16.66 8.33
N GLN A 325 -9.38 -16.08 7.16
CA GLN A 325 -9.73 -16.83 5.96
C GLN A 325 -8.52 -17.59 5.43
N SER A 326 -8.75 -18.73 4.78
CA SER A 326 -7.72 -19.47 4.06
C SER A 326 -7.03 -18.60 3.02
N GLY A 327 -5.69 -18.63 3.01
CA GLY A 327 -4.85 -17.80 2.15
C GLY A 327 -4.41 -16.45 2.75
N THR A 328 -4.83 -16.12 3.98
CA THR A 328 -4.25 -14.99 4.72
C THR A 328 -2.83 -15.35 5.17
N PRO A 329 -1.82 -14.49 4.97
CA PRO A 329 -0.47 -14.74 5.45
C PRO A 329 -0.46 -14.88 6.97
N GLY A 330 0.42 -15.73 7.50
CA GLY A 330 0.38 -16.08 8.92
C GLY A 330 0.72 -14.92 9.86
N LEU A 331 0.20 -14.95 11.10
CA LEU A 331 0.55 -14.02 12.18
C LEU A 331 1.07 -14.79 13.40
N PHE A 332 2.00 -14.21 14.15
CA PHE A 332 2.32 -14.72 15.48
C PHE A 332 1.37 -14.09 16.50
N LEU A 333 0.89 -14.91 17.41
CA LEU A 333 0.05 -14.52 18.53
C LEU A 333 0.72 -14.99 19.82
N VAL A 334 1.15 -14.04 20.63
CA VAL A 334 1.78 -14.27 21.93
C VAL A 334 0.75 -13.99 23.01
N LEU A 335 0.36 -15.04 23.73
CA LEU A 335 -0.52 -14.97 24.88
C LEU A 335 0.33 -14.89 26.14
N GLU A 336 0.26 -13.79 26.88
CA GLU A 336 0.99 -13.60 28.14
C GLU A 336 0.03 -13.27 29.29
N ASN A 337 0.42 -13.57 30.53
CA ASN A 337 -0.33 -13.15 31.72
C ASN A 337 0.57 -12.57 32.82
N LYS A 338 -0.05 -11.88 33.79
CA LYS A 338 0.66 -11.31 34.96
C LYS A 338 1.33 -12.35 35.86
N CYS A 339 0.99 -13.62 35.69
CA CYS A 339 1.54 -14.75 36.44
C CYS A 339 2.74 -15.39 35.73
N ASN A 340 3.37 -14.64 34.82
CA ASN A 340 4.61 -14.98 34.13
C ASN A 340 4.50 -16.23 33.25
N GLN A 341 3.30 -16.48 32.73
CA GLN A 341 3.07 -17.48 31.68
C GLN A 341 2.99 -16.77 30.34
N THR A 342 3.74 -17.27 29.38
CA THR A 342 3.76 -16.76 28.01
C THR A 342 3.75 -17.94 27.05
N TYR A 343 2.95 -17.86 26.00
CA TYR A 343 2.80 -18.90 24.99
C TYR A 343 2.67 -18.26 23.61
N THR A 344 3.32 -18.85 22.62
CA THR A 344 3.25 -18.36 21.24
C THR A 344 2.50 -19.33 20.35
N PHE A 345 1.62 -18.77 19.53
CA PHE A 345 0.80 -19.44 18.53
C PHE A 345 1.12 -18.87 17.14
N GLY A 346 1.21 -19.72 16.13
CA GLY A 346 1.22 -19.33 14.73
C GLY A 346 -0.19 -19.44 14.16
N ILE A 347 -0.76 -18.33 13.69
CA ILE A 347 -2.06 -18.30 13.04
C ILE A 347 -1.84 -18.44 11.53
N GLU A 348 -2.17 -19.60 10.97
CA GLU A 348 -1.99 -19.94 9.55
C GLU A 348 -3.37 -20.10 8.88
N GLY A 349 -3.94 -18.99 8.39
CA GLY A 349 -5.29 -18.96 7.84
C GLY A 349 -6.33 -19.46 8.87
N GLU A 350 -6.96 -20.60 8.59
CA GLU A 350 -8.01 -21.17 9.44
C GLU A 350 -7.47 -21.95 10.65
N ARG A 351 -6.16 -22.20 10.74
CA ARG A 351 -5.57 -23.00 11.82
C ARG A 351 -4.73 -22.13 12.75
N ALA A 352 -4.85 -22.36 14.05
CA ALA A 352 -3.88 -21.90 15.03
C ALA A 352 -2.98 -23.09 15.42
N VAL A 353 -1.67 -22.89 15.36
CA VAL A 353 -0.65 -23.90 15.66
C VAL A 353 0.10 -23.45 16.90
N VAL A 354 0.24 -24.34 17.88
CA VAL A 354 1.03 -24.03 19.08
C VAL A 354 2.51 -24.15 18.77
N LEU A 355 3.26 -23.07 18.98
CA LEU A 355 4.71 -23.05 18.76
C LEU A 355 5.48 -23.40 20.04
N GLY A 356 4.94 -23.01 21.21
CA GLY A 356 5.47 -23.40 22.51
C GLY A 356 5.37 -22.30 23.57
N ARG A 357 6.01 -22.57 24.72
CA ARG A 357 6.10 -21.64 25.85
C ARG A 357 7.15 -20.56 25.56
N GLY A 358 6.92 -19.38 26.11
CA GLY A 358 7.71 -18.18 25.90
C GLY A 358 7.22 -17.37 24.71
N ASP A 359 7.81 -16.19 24.57
CA ASP A 359 7.66 -15.36 23.39
C ASP A 359 8.64 -15.86 22.31
N LEU A 360 8.09 -16.44 21.25
CA LEU A 360 8.82 -17.05 20.14
C LEU A 360 8.63 -16.26 18.83
N HIS A 361 8.13 -15.02 18.91
CA HIS A 361 8.06 -14.16 17.73
C HIS A 361 9.48 -13.81 17.23
N ASP A 362 9.58 -13.39 15.96
CA ASP A 362 10.86 -12.92 15.41
C ASP A 362 11.18 -11.53 16.01
N PRO A 363 12.32 -11.35 16.73
CA PRO A 363 12.69 -10.07 17.34
C PRO A 363 12.80 -8.91 16.36
N LYS A 364 12.91 -9.18 15.05
CA LYS A 364 12.81 -8.18 13.99
C LYS A 364 11.53 -7.31 14.10
N TYR A 365 10.46 -7.85 14.66
CA TYR A 365 9.15 -7.21 14.74
C TYR A 365 8.80 -6.66 16.13
N ASP A 366 9.77 -6.54 17.05
CA ASP A 366 9.55 -5.96 18.38
C ASP A 366 8.85 -4.58 18.33
N ASP A 367 9.15 -3.79 17.30
CA ASP A 367 8.60 -2.45 17.07
C ASP A 367 7.22 -2.45 16.37
N VAL A 368 6.74 -3.60 15.90
CA VAL A 368 5.49 -3.77 15.12
C VAL A 368 4.60 -4.78 15.81
N VAL A 369 3.90 -4.31 16.84
CA VAL A 369 3.06 -5.14 17.70
C VAL A 369 1.69 -4.50 17.91
N LEU A 370 0.63 -5.33 17.85
CA LEU A 370 -0.69 -4.96 18.34
C LEU A 370 -0.93 -5.67 19.67
N THR A 371 -1.32 -4.94 20.71
CA THR A 371 -1.56 -5.50 22.04
C THR A 371 -3.03 -5.33 22.44
N MET A 372 -3.62 -6.37 23.00
CA MET A 372 -4.96 -6.35 23.59
C MET A 372 -4.99 -7.03 24.94
N THR A 373 -5.89 -6.60 25.81
CA THR A 373 -6.24 -7.35 27.02
C THR A 373 -7.46 -8.20 26.71
N LEU A 374 -7.47 -9.42 27.22
CA LEU A 374 -8.61 -10.30 27.06
C LEU A 374 -9.79 -9.83 27.94
N ASP A 375 -9.52 -9.16 29.07
CA ASP A 375 -10.55 -8.63 29.99
C ASP A 375 -11.56 -7.68 29.32
N SER A 376 -11.13 -6.91 28.32
CA SER A 376 -12.00 -5.98 27.60
C SER A 376 -13.00 -6.67 26.69
N MET A 377 -12.83 -7.97 26.41
CA MET A 377 -13.75 -8.73 25.55
C MET A 377 -15.04 -9.14 26.25
N TRP A 378 -15.06 -9.10 27.58
CA TRP A 378 -16.14 -9.68 28.36
C TRP A 378 -16.92 -8.65 29.19
N GLY A 379 -16.42 -7.42 29.35
CA GLY A 379 -17.07 -6.34 30.12
C GLY A 379 -17.62 -5.22 29.24
N GLU A 380 -18.66 -4.53 29.71
CA GLU A 380 -19.11 -3.27 29.10
C GLU A 380 -18.02 -2.20 29.25
N GLN A 381 -17.61 -1.65 28.12
CA GLN A 381 -16.67 -0.53 28.04
C GLN A 381 -17.36 0.73 28.57
N ASN A 382 -16.97 1.21 29.75
CA ASN A 382 -17.33 2.57 30.16
C ASN A 382 -16.37 3.56 29.47
N GLU A 383 -16.92 4.59 28.83
CA GLU A 383 -16.19 5.59 28.03
C GLU A 383 -15.29 6.54 28.86
N ASP A 384 -15.23 6.40 30.19
CA ASP A 384 -14.58 7.36 31.11
C ASP A 384 -13.22 6.90 31.70
N ASP A 385 -12.71 5.72 31.35
CA ASP A 385 -11.46 5.21 31.94
C ASP A 385 -10.24 5.73 31.15
N ASN A 386 -9.49 6.66 31.78
CA ASN A 386 -8.21 7.19 31.28
C ASN A 386 -7.21 6.05 30.95
N GLU A 387 -6.38 6.24 29.92
CA GLU A 387 -5.37 5.30 29.37
C GLU A 387 -4.36 4.66 30.36
N GLU A 388 -4.42 4.93 31.66
CA GLU A 388 -3.56 4.33 32.68
C GLU A 388 -4.30 3.52 33.76
N GLU A 389 -5.63 3.52 33.77
CA GLU A 389 -6.43 2.78 34.76
C GLU A 389 -7.24 1.68 34.04
N TYR A 390 -6.62 0.51 33.98
CA TYR A 390 -7.15 -0.76 33.46
C TYR A 390 -8.65 -0.91 33.68
N GLY A 391 -9.41 -0.95 32.58
CA GLY A 391 -10.85 -1.12 32.58
C GLY A 391 -11.28 -2.25 33.52
N LYS A 392 -12.31 -1.98 34.33
CA LYS A 392 -12.87 -2.94 35.28
C LYS A 392 -13.24 -4.23 34.55
N ALA A 393 -12.48 -5.28 34.86
CA ALA A 393 -12.77 -6.65 34.49
C ALA A 393 -14.23 -7.00 34.77
N VAL A 394 -14.79 -7.91 33.97
CA VAL A 394 -16.01 -8.62 34.36
C VAL A 394 -15.82 -9.20 35.76
N PRO A 395 -16.71 -8.92 36.71
CA PRO A 395 -16.72 -9.65 37.97
C PRO A 395 -16.98 -11.14 37.73
N GLY A 396 -15.92 -11.95 37.84
CA GLY A 396 -15.94 -13.40 38.02
C GLY A 396 -15.57 -14.22 36.76
N VAL A 397 -14.39 -14.84 36.63
CA VAL A 397 -13.43 -15.29 37.65
C VAL A 397 -11.98 -15.24 37.17
N THR A 398 -11.19 -14.42 37.86
CA THR A 398 -9.74 -14.50 37.92
C THR A 398 -9.38 -15.57 38.97
N VAL A 399 -8.78 -16.69 38.54
CA VAL A 399 -8.11 -17.60 39.50
C VAL A 399 -6.76 -16.94 39.79
N GLY A 400 -6.68 -16.17 40.87
CA GLY A 400 -5.57 -15.24 41.11
C GLY A 400 -5.59 -14.06 40.13
N ASP A 401 -4.96 -12.93 40.44
CA ASP A 401 -4.95 -11.70 39.62
C ASP A 401 -4.23 -11.82 38.25
N CYS A 402 -4.25 -13.00 37.62
CA CYS A 402 -3.59 -13.37 36.38
C CYS A 402 -4.39 -12.93 35.14
N HIS A 403 -4.35 -11.63 34.83
CA HIS A 403 -4.94 -11.10 33.60
C HIS A 403 -4.14 -11.53 32.37
N TYR A 404 -4.84 -11.99 31.32
CA TYR A 404 -4.22 -12.35 30.04
C TYR A 404 -4.24 -11.18 29.06
N ARG A 405 -3.14 -11.07 28.32
CA ARG A 405 -2.92 -10.13 27.25
C ARG A 405 -2.47 -10.91 26.02
N VAL A 406 -2.95 -10.49 24.86
CA VAL A 406 -2.54 -11.03 23.57
C VAL A 406 -1.75 -9.97 22.84
N ARG A 407 -0.56 -10.34 22.36
CA ARG A 407 0.30 -9.54 21.49
C ARG A 407 0.35 -10.22 20.13
N VAL A 408 0.03 -9.49 19.07
CA VAL A 408 0.05 -9.99 17.70
C VAL A 408 1.27 -9.38 17.01
N TYR A 409 1.99 -10.19 16.24
CA TYR A 409 3.15 -9.82 15.46
C TYR A 409 3.04 -10.37 14.04
N PRO A 410 3.62 -9.69 13.04
CA PRO A 410 3.70 -10.23 11.69
C PRO A 410 4.67 -11.43 11.63
N THR A 411 4.46 -12.30 10.65
CA THR A 411 5.43 -13.35 10.30
C THR A 411 6.27 -12.91 9.11
N GLN A 412 7.37 -13.62 8.84
CA GLN A 412 8.15 -13.40 7.62
C GLN A 412 7.30 -13.61 6.35
N GLU A 413 6.38 -14.58 6.36
CA GLU A 413 5.45 -14.79 5.24
C GLU A 413 4.52 -13.58 5.03
N PHE A 414 4.07 -12.94 6.12
CA PHE A 414 3.27 -11.72 6.04
C PHE A 414 4.08 -10.57 5.43
N GLU A 415 5.33 -10.39 5.84
CA GLU A 415 6.20 -9.34 5.27
C GLU A 415 6.50 -9.58 3.78
N ASP A 416 6.81 -10.82 3.39
CA ASP A 416 7.11 -11.20 2.01
C ASP A 416 5.93 -10.90 1.06
N SER A 417 4.71 -10.78 1.59
CA SER A 417 3.52 -10.40 0.81
C SER A 417 3.48 -8.91 0.41
N TYR A 418 4.23 -8.04 1.10
CA TYR A 418 4.30 -6.59 0.84
C TYR A 418 5.61 -6.16 0.16
N TYR A 419 6.74 -6.76 0.56
CA TYR A 419 8.04 -6.41 0.01
C TYR A 419 8.35 -7.18 -1.27
N THR A 420 7.99 -6.59 -2.40
CA THR A 420 8.23 -7.14 -3.74
C THR A 420 9.32 -6.38 -4.51
N ASN A 421 9.75 -6.93 -5.65
CA ASN A 421 10.71 -6.28 -6.56
C ASN A 421 10.11 -5.09 -7.36
N GLU A 422 8.89 -4.65 -7.07
CA GLU A 422 8.22 -3.57 -7.79
C GLU A 422 8.96 -2.22 -7.74
N PRO A 423 9.45 -1.72 -6.57
CA PRO A 423 10.22 -0.47 -6.53
C PRO A 423 11.45 -0.50 -7.43
N LEU A 424 12.10 -1.66 -7.52
CA LEU A 424 13.26 -1.86 -8.38
C LEU A 424 12.86 -1.83 -9.86
N LEU A 425 11.76 -2.47 -10.24
CA LEU A 425 11.24 -2.44 -11.62
C LEU A 425 10.79 -1.03 -12.04
N TYR A 426 10.09 -0.30 -11.17
CA TYR A 426 9.67 1.08 -11.46
C TYR A 426 10.87 2.03 -11.61
N THR A 427 11.88 1.88 -10.76
CA THR A 427 13.10 2.72 -10.83
C THR A 427 14.00 2.37 -12.01
N LEU A 428 14.12 1.09 -12.39
CA LEU A 428 14.79 0.69 -13.61
C LEU A 428 14.09 1.22 -14.86
N THR A 429 12.76 1.17 -14.88
CA THR A 429 11.95 1.72 -15.99
C THR A 429 12.15 3.23 -16.10
N LEU A 430 12.11 3.95 -14.97
CA LEU A 430 12.37 5.38 -14.91
C LEU A 430 13.80 5.72 -15.36
N ALA A 431 14.80 4.96 -14.90
CA ALA A 431 16.19 5.11 -15.31
C ALA A 431 16.38 4.88 -16.81
N ALA A 432 15.69 3.88 -17.39
CA ALA A 432 15.74 3.63 -18.84
C ALA A 432 15.18 4.80 -19.65
N VAL A 433 14.10 5.46 -19.18
CA VAL A 433 13.55 6.68 -19.80
C VAL A 433 14.56 7.83 -19.73
N PHE A 434 15.21 8.04 -18.58
CA PHE A 434 16.26 9.06 -18.45
C PHE A 434 17.48 8.76 -19.33
N LEU A 435 17.90 7.50 -19.43
CA LEU A 435 18.98 7.08 -20.32
C LEU A 435 18.61 7.31 -21.79
N PHE A 436 17.39 6.98 -22.18
CA PHE A 436 16.89 7.21 -23.53
C PHE A 436 16.85 8.70 -23.88
N THR A 437 16.34 9.55 -22.99
CA THR A 437 16.30 11.01 -23.20
C THR A 437 17.71 11.62 -23.26
N CYS A 438 18.65 11.16 -22.43
CA CYS A 438 20.06 11.54 -22.52
C CYS A 438 20.67 11.11 -23.86
N MET A 439 20.40 9.90 -24.34
CA MET A 439 20.88 9.45 -25.65
C MET A 439 20.31 10.28 -26.81
N VAL A 440 19.03 10.64 -26.76
CA VAL A 440 18.41 11.53 -27.77
C VAL A 440 19.06 12.91 -27.75
N PHE A 441 19.33 13.46 -26.56
CA PHE A 441 20.00 14.75 -26.42
C PHE A 441 21.43 14.73 -27.00
N LEU A 442 22.20 13.68 -26.69
CA LEU A 442 23.55 13.49 -27.25
C LEU A 442 23.54 13.30 -28.77
N ALA A 443 22.57 12.54 -29.29
CA ALA A 443 22.39 12.36 -30.72
C ALA A 443 22.04 13.70 -31.40
N PHE A 444 21.13 14.47 -30.81
CA PHE A 444 20.76 15.80 -31.31
C PHE A 444 21.96 16.74 -31.32
N ASP A 445 22.73 16.82 -30.22
CA ASP A 445 23.92 17.68 -30.14
C ASP A 445 24.98 17.27 -31.18
N PHE A 446 25.17 15.96 -31.40
CA PHE A 446 26.04 15.43 -32.45
C PHE A 446 25.58 15.83 -33.86
N PHE A 447 24.29 15.71 -34.16
CA PHE A 447 23.73 16.11 -35.45
C PHE A 447 23.85 17.62 -35.69
N VAL A 448 23.57 18.43 -34.67
CA VAL A 448 23.72 19.89 -34.73
C VAL A 448 25.16 20.28 -34.99
N GLU A 449 26.12 19.70 -34.26
CA GLU A 449 27.53 19.98 -34.44
C GLU A 449 28.03 19.58 -35.84
N ARG A 450 27.57 18.43 -36.37
CA ARG A 450 27.87 18.01 -37.74
C ARG A 450 27.31 18.99 -38.76
N ARG A 451 26.08 19.47 -38.58
CA ARG A 451 25.47 20.47 -39.45
C ARG A 451 26.23 21.80 -39.40
N GLN A 452 26.59 22.28 -38.21
CA GLN A 452 27.37 23.49 -38.02
C GLN A 452 28.74 23.39 -38.71
N LYS A 453 29.46 22.27 -38.55
CA LYS A 453 30.73 21.99 -39.26
C LYS A 453 30.55 21.96 -40.77
N ALA A 454 29.46 21.38 -41.28
CA ALA A 454 29.16 21.34 -42.71
C ALA A 454 28.86 22.74 -43.29
N VAL A 455 28.06 23.54 -42.59
CA VAL A 455 27.73 24.92 -42.99
C VAL A 455 28.98 25.81 -42.96
N LEU A 456 29.83 25.68 -41.93
CA LEU A 456 31.09 26.42 -41.84
C LEU A 456 32.03 26.06 -43.00
N LYS A 457 32.12 24.77 -43.38
CA LYS A 457 32.92 24.32 -44.52
C LYS A 457 32.44 24.93 -45.83
N SER A 458 31.11 24.97 -46.05
CA SER A 458 30.51 25.62 -47.23
C SER A 458 30.72 27.14 -47.23
N ALA A 459 30.64 27.80 -46.07
CA ALA A 459 30.89 29.24 -45.94
C ALA A 459 32.35 29.61 -46.23
N LEU A 460 33.32 28.78 -45.77
CA LEU A 460 34.74 28.95 -46.07
C LEU A 460 35.06 28.75 -47.55
N GLN A 461 34.40 27.80 -48.22
CA GLN A 461 34.56 27.59 -49.67
C GLN A 461 34.03 28.79 -50.48
N SER A 462 32.87 29.36 -50.10
CA SER A 462 32.33 30.57 -50.71
C SER A 462 33.20 31.81 -50.43
N GLY A 463 33.77 31.94 -49.22
CA GLY A 463 34.73 33.00 -48.90
C GLY A 463 36.04 32.91 -49.69
N LYS A 464 36.48 31.68 -50.01
CA LYS A 464 37.64 31.44 -50.89
C LYS A 464 37.35 31.79 -52.35
N LEU A 465 36.11 31.62 -52.80
CA LEU A 465 35.66 32.01 -54.14
C LEU A 465 35.53 33.55 -54.29
N VAL A 466 35.03 34.23 -53.26
CA VAL A 466 34.91 35.70 -53.24
C VAL A 466 36.29 36.38 -53.12
N SER A 467 37.24 35.76 -52.42
CA SER A 467 38.62 36.27 -52.34
C SER A 467 39.46 36.05 -53.61
N THR A 468 39.00 35.19 -54.53
CA THR A 468 39.60 35.08 -55.88
C THR A 468 39.00 36.03 -56.92
N LEU A 469 37.85 36.65 -56.65
CA LEU A 469 37.13 37.48 -57.63
C LEU A 469 37.38 38.99 -57.47
N PHE A 470 38.03 39.45 -56.38
CA PHE A 470 38.32 40.87 -56.16
C PHE A 470 39.72 41.10 -55.55
N PRO A 471 40.53 42.06 -56.06
CA PRO A 471 41.85 42.40 -55.52
C PRO A 471 41.80 42.89 -54.06
N GLU A 472 42.89 42.67 -53.30
CA GLU A 472 42.98 42.94 -51.85
C GLU A 472 42.61 44.38 -51.44
N GLU A 473 42.80 45.35 -52.34
CA GLU A 473 42.50 46.76 -52.14
C GLU A 473 41.00 47.04 -51.88
N VAL A 474 40.10 46.37 -52.62
CA VAL A 474 38.64 46.59 -52.53
C VAL A 474 38.08 45.97 -51.25
N ARG A 475 38.65 44.83 -50.86
CA ARG A 475 38.29 44.09 -49.65
C ARG A 475 38.62 44.89 -48.38
N ASN A 476 39.79 45.51 -48.32
CA ASN A 476 40.22 46.29 -47.15
C ASN A 476 39.42 47.59 -46.95
N GLN A 477 38.86 48.17 -48.02
CA GLN A 477 37.95 49.31 -47.93
C GLN A 477 36.57 48.91 -47.40
N LEU A 478 36.04 47.76 -47.82
CA LEU A 478 34.78 47.21 -47.29
C LEU A 478 34.89 46.81 -45.81
N TYR A 479 36.00 46.20 -45.38
CA TYR A 479 36.20 45.84 -43.96
C TYR A 479 36.41 47.07 -43.04
N LYS A 480 37.08 48.13 -43.51
CA LYS A 480 37.21 49.39 -42.76
C LYS A 480 35.87 50.12 -42.62
N GLU A 481 35.01 50.07 -43.64
CA GLU A 481 33.65 50.60 -43.54
C GLU A 481 32.77 49.78 -42.58
N GLU A 482 32.90 48.45 -42.56
CA GLU A 482 32.16 47.57 -41.64
C GLU A 482 32.62 47.74 -40.19
N GLU A 483 33.92 47.85 -39.92
CA GLU A 483 34.46 48.10 -38.56
C GLU A 483 34.09 49.50 -38.04
N ALA A 484 34.05 50.52 -38.92
CA ALA A 484 33.57 51.85 -38.57
C ALA A 484 32.05 51.86 -38.26
N LYS A 485 31.25 51.10 -39.04
CA LYS A 485 29.81 50.91 -38.79
C LYS A 485 29.52 50.07 -37.53
N ALA A 486 30.38 49.10 -37.20
CA ALA A 486 30.26 48.27 -36.00
C ALA A 486 30.65 49.05 -34.72
N LYS A 487 31.72 49.85 -34.75
CA LYS A 487 32.12 50.73 -33.64
C LYS A 487 31.10 51.84 -33.37
N ALA A 488 30.42 52.35 -34.42
CA ALA A 488 29.31 53.29 -34.26
C ALA A 488 28.07 52.65 -33.61
N LYS A 489 27.71 51.42 -34.01
CA LYS A 489 26.60 50.65 -33.40
C LYS A 489 26.84 50.23 -31.95
N GLN A 490 28.10 49.98 -31.56
CA GLN A 490 28.44 49.60 -30.18
C GLN A 490 28.35 50.79 -29.22
N LYS A 491 28.62 52.01 -29.71
CA LYS A 491 28.48 53.26 -28.94
C LYS A 491 27.01 53.64 -28.69
N GLU A 492 26.09 53.23 -29.57
CA GLU A 492 24.64 53.48 -29.47
C GLU A 492 23.93 52.54 -28.47
N LYS A 493 24.47 51.33 -28.23
CA LYS A 493 23.93 50.39 -27.21
C LYS A 493 24.38 50.68 -25.77
N GLY A 494 25.31 51.60 -25.55
CA GLY A 494 25.86 51.94 -24.22
C GLY A 494 25.14 53.07 -23.46
N TRP A 495 24.16 53.74 -24.06
CA TRP A 495 23.48 54.90 -23.46
C TRP A 495 22.07 54.62 -22.89
N LEU A 496 21.50 53.43 -23.14
CA LEU A 496 20.10 53.10 -22.75
C LEU A 496 19.92 52.53 -21.33
N ALA A 497 20.86 52.74 -20.42
CA ALA A 497 20.76 52.31 -19.03
C ALA A 497 21.06 53.45 -18.04
N ALA A 498 20.18 54.46 -17.98
CA ALA A 498 20.00 55.32 -16.80
C ALA A 498 18.68 56.14 -16.91
N THR A 499 17.67 55.73 -16.13
CA THR A 499 16.65 56.54 -15.40
C THR A 499 15.90 57.72 -16.08
N THR A 500 14.59 57.47 -16.38
CA THR A 500 13.30 58.22 -16.18
C THR A 500 13.23 59.78 -16.16
N PRO A 501 12.02 60.42 -16.23
CA PRO A 501 11.36 60.97 -17.43
C PRO A 501 11.12 62.51 -17.38
N ASP A 502 10.89 63.20 -18.51
CA ASP A 502 9.80 64.20 -18.65
C ASP A 502 9.64 64.73 -20.09
N PRO A 503 8.45 65.26 -20.48
CA PRO A 503 8.01 65.46 -21.84
C PRO A 503 8.11 66.93 -22.32
N GLY A 504 8.18 67.11 -23.63
CA GLY A 504 7.77 68.37 -24.27
C GLY A 504 8.72 68.87 -25.35
N ALA A 505 8.24 68.85 -26.60
CA ALA A 505 8.45 69.80 -27.70
C ALA A 505 8.44 69.01 -29.04
N VAL A 506 7.39 69.01 -29.87
CA VAL A 506 6.79 70.11 -30.66
C VAL A 506 7.66 70.52 -31.87
N LEU A 507 7.13 70.16 -33.05
CA LEU A 507 7.19 70.79 -34.39
C LEU A 507 8.26 70.41 -35.44
N GLY A 508 7.70 70.12 -36.63
CA GLY A 508 8.25 70.41 -37.98
C GLY A 508 9.03 69.26 -38.61
N GLY A 509 8.66 68.61 -39.72
CA GLY A 509 7.73 68.96 -40.79
C GLY A 509 8.44 68.87 -42.15
N ALA A 510 8.25 67.75 -42.86
CA ALA A 510 8.54 67.48 -44.29
C ALA A 510 10.03 67.53 -44.73
N SER A 511 10.57 66.70 -45.63
CA SER A 511 10.08 65.67 -46.57
C SER A 511 11.33 64.95 -47.14
N GLU A 512 11.10 63.82 -47.82
CA GLU A 512 12.00 63.17 -48.79
C GLU A 512 12.96 62.07 -48.30
N GLY A 513 12.75 60.86 -48.86
CA GLY A 513 13.85 60.01 -49.28
C GLY A 513 14.21 58.81 -48.40
N ILE A 514 13.23 58.02 -47.95
CA ILE A 514 13.51 56.63 -47.51
C ILE A 514 14.02 55.85 -48.72
N THR A 515 15.34 55.66 -48.83
CA THR A 515 15.93 54.77 -49.85
C THR A 515 16.67 53.62 -49.18
N ALA A 516 15.89 52.56 -49.01
CA ALA A 516 16.21 51.13 -48.92
C ALA A 516 17.69 50.74 -48.80
N LYS A 517 18.06 50.37 -47.58
CA LYS A 517 19.08 49.36 -47.26
C LYS A 517 18.67 48.03 -47.94
N GLN A 518 19.53 47.47 -48.79
CA GLN A 518 19.26 46.24 -49.54
C GLN A 518 18.85 45.08 -48.63
N ALA A 519 17.56 44.76 -48.65
CA ALA A 519 17.00 43.54 -48.09
C ALA A 519 17.31 42.35 -49.01
N ILE A 520 17.47 41.15 -48.44
CA ILE A 520 17.63 39.88 -49.17
C ILE A 520 16.25 39.40 -49.71
N ALA A 521 15.43 40.33 -50.18
CA ALA A 521 14.07 40.09 -50.65
C ALA A 521 13.90 40.77 -52.01
N ASN A 522 13.47 40.00 -53.01
CA ASN A 522 13.17 40.54 -54.33
C ASN A 522 11.86 41.34 -54.24
N LEU A 523 11.92 42.62 -54.61
CA LEU A 523 10.73 43.48 -54.69
C LEU A 523 9.99 43.23 -56.00
N TYR A 524 8.73 42.77 -55.92
CA TYR A 524 7.86 42.56 -57.07
C TYR A 524 6.68 43.55 -57.04
N PRO A 525 6.81 44.73 -57.67
CA PRO A 525 5.86 45.84 -57.51
C PRO A 525 4.46 45.58 -58.08
N GLU A 526 4.30 44.64 -59.01
CA GLU A 526 3.00 44.22 -59.57
C GLU A 526 2.76 42.72 -59.35
N THR A 527 2.40 42.38 -58.11
CA THR A 527 2.07 41.01 -57.69
C THR A 527 0.66 40.96 -57.13
N THR A 528 -0.14 39.99 -57.58
CA THR A 528 -1.43 39.69 -56.97
C THR A 528 -1.29 38.46 -56.09
N ILE A 529 -1.72 38.57 -54.83
CA ILE A 529 -1.79 37.48 -53.87
C ILE A 529 -3.27 37.11 -53.71
N PHE A 530 -3.57 35.83 -53.81
CA PHE A 530 -4.91 35.26 -53.66
C PHE A 530 -4.96 34.43 -52.39
N PHE A 531 -5.95 34.72 -51.55
CA PHE A 531 -6.31 33.95 -50.37
C PHE A 531 -7.74 33.46 -50.55
N CYS A 532 -7.98 32.18 -50.33
CA CYS A 532 -9.32 31.59 -50.35
C CYS A 532 -9.48 30.68 -49.16
N ASP A 533 -10.43 31.01 -48.30
CA ASP A 533 -10.77 30.23 -47.11
C ASP A 533 -12.07 29.43 -47.33
N LEU A 534 -12.18 28.28 -46.67
CA LEU A 534 -13.36 27.43 -46.79
C LEU A 534 -14.39 27.81 -45.74
N ALA A 535 -15.46 28.46 -46.17
CA ALA A 535 -16.49 28.93 -45.27
C ALA A 535 -17.14 27.77 -44.50
N GLY A 536 -16.97 27.75 -43.18
CA GLY A 536 -17.57 26.75 -42.29
C GLY A 536 -16.83 25.41 -42.20
N PHE A 537 -15.63 25.29 -42.77
CA PHE A 537 -14.84 24.06 -42.74
C PHE A 537 -14.49 23.59 -41.33
N THR A 538 -14.15 24.49 -40.40
CA THR A 538 -13.87 24.14 -38.99
C THR A 538 -15.06 23.46 -38.29
N LYS A 539 -16.29 23.87 -38.61
CA LYS A 539 -17.50 23.25 -38.05
C LYS A 539 -17.86 21.94 -38.75
N TRP A 540 -17.57 21.84 -40.04
CA TRP A 540 -17.79 20.63 -40.81
C TRP A 540 -16.80 19.53 -40.42
N SER A 541 -15.51 19.84 -40.31
CA SER A 541 -14.45 18.88 -39.97
C SER A 541 -14.56 18.32 -38.55
N SER A 542 -15.07 19.08 -37.59
CA SER A 542 -15.22 18.64 -36.18
C SER A 542 -16.23 17.50 -35.97
N THR A 543 -17.01 17.15 -37.00
CA THR A 543 -18.07 16.12 -36.92
C THR A 543 -17.87 14.98 -37.93
N ARG A 544 -16.71 14.93 -38.60
CA ARG A 544 -16.39 13.96 -39.67
C ARG A 544 -15.13 13.18 -39.32
N THR A 545 -14.94 12.03 -39.96
CA THR A 545 -13.72 11.23 -39.74
C THR A 545 -12.52 11.87 -40.48
N PRO A 546 -11.28 11.71 -39.96
CA PRO A 546 -10.10 12.28 -40.61
C PRO A 546 -9.91 11.87 -42.07
N VAL A 547 -10.35 10.66 -42.44
CA VAL A 547 -10.29 10.15 -43.81
C VAL A 547 -11.21 10.95 -44.74
N GLU A 548 -12.46 11.17 -44.35
CA GLU A 548 -13.44 11.95 -45.14
C GLU A 548 -13.02 13.42 -45.30
N VAL A 549 -12.38 13.99 -44.27
CA VAL A 549 -11.84 15.36 -44.34
C VAL A 549 -10.66 15.43 -45.31
N PHE A 550 -9.78 14.44 -45.28
CA PHE A 550 -8.63 14.38 -46.17
C PHE A 550 -9.04 14.20 -47.64
N GLU A 551 -9.99 13.29 -47.92
CA GLU A 551 -10.52 13.05 -49.27
C GLU A 551 -11.15 14.33 -49.88
N LEU A 552 -11.88 15.11 -49.08
CA LEU A 552 -12.44 16.39 -49.52
C LEU A 552 -11.34 17.40 -49.88
N LEU A 553 -10.34 17.57 -49.01
CA LEU A 553 -9.25 18.53 -49.23
C LEU A 553 -8.38 18.15 -50.42
N GLU A 554 -8.07 16.86 -50.59
CA GLU A 554 -7.31 16.35 -51.73
C GLU A 554 -8.05 16.62 -53.05
N ALA A 555 -9.35 16.34 -53.11
CA ALA A 555 -10.15 16.60 -54.31
C ALA A 555 -10.27 18.10 -54.62
N LEU A 556 -10.45 18.95 -53.60
CA LEU A 556 -10.65 20.38 -53.78
C LEU A 556 -9.35 21.09 -54.17
N TYR A 557 -8.27 20.89 -53.43
CA TYR A 557 -6.99 21.50 -53.75
C TYR A 557 -6.38 20.93 -55.03
N GLY A 558 -6.67 19.66 -55.38
CA GLY A 558 -6.31 19.13 -56.70
C GLY A 558 -6.95 19.91 -57.87
N GLN A 559 -8.18 20.40 -57.70
CA GLN A 559 -8.81 21.28 -58.70
C GLN A 559 -8.19 22.67 -58.72
N PHE A 560 -7.87 23.26 -57.57
CA PHE A 560 -7.20 24.56 -57.49
C PHE A 560 -5.80 24.52 -58.09
N ASP A 561 -5.03 23.46 -57.83
CA ASP A 561 -3.70 23.25 -58.41
C ASP A 561 -3.78 23.14 -59.93
N SER A 562 -4.79 22.43 -60.45
CA SER A 562 -5.04 22.30 -61.90
C SER A 562 -5.37 23.65 -62.56
N ILE A 563 -6.16 24.49 -61.90
CA ILE A 563 -6.50 25.84 -62.37
C ILE A 563 -5.25 26.74 -62.30
N ALA A 564 -4.52 26.71 -61.18
CA ALA A 564 -3.31 27.51 -60.99
C ALA A 564 -2.25 27.20 -62.07
N ALA A 565 -2.04 25.91 -62.37
CA ALA A 565 -1.15 25.48 -63.45
C ALA A 565 -1.58 26.02 -64.81
N ARG A 566 -2.88 25.98 -65.14
CA ARG A 566 -3.41 26.47 -66.43
C ARG A 566 -3.18 27.97 -66.62
N TYR A 567 -3.21 28.74 -65.55
CA TYR A 567 -3.07 30.18 -65.60
C TYR A 567 -1.67 30.68 -65.22
N ASN A 568 -0.67 29.81 -65.02
CA ASN A 568 0.68 30.19 -64.54
C ASN A 568 0.63 31.00 -63.23
N VAL A 569 -0.23 30.58 -62.31
CA VAL A 569 -0.25 31.08 -60.93
C VAL A 569 0.62 30.14 -60.08
N PHE A 570 1.50 30.70 -59.27
CA PHE A 570 2.38 29.93 -58.39
C PHE A 570 1.66 29.64 -57.06
N LYS A 571 1.46 28.36 -56.74
CA LYS A 571 1.00 27.95 -55.41
C LYS A 571 2.12 28.19 -54.42
N VAL A 572 1.84 28.95 -53.36
CA VAL A 572 2.82 29.18 -52.29
C VAL A 572 2.72 28.00 -51.33
N GLU A 573 1.67 27.97 -50.51
CA GLU A 573 1.45 26.96 -49.47
C GLU A 573 -0.07 26.85 -49.18
N THR A 574 -0.47 25.81 -48.47
CA THR A 574 -1.79 25.71 -47.83
C THR A 574 -1.64 25.90 -46.33
N ILE A 575 -2.42 26.80 -45.75
CA ILE A 575 -2.38 27.09 -44.30
C ILE A 575 -3.74 26.71 -43.72
N GLY A 576 -3.83 25.51 -43.15
CA GLY A 576 -5.11 24.96 -42.68
C GLY A 576 -6.08 24.73 -43.84
N ASP A 577 -7.25 25.35 -43.76
CA ASP A 577 -8.30 25.38 -44.77
C ASP A 577 -8.15 26.51 -45.81
N CYS A 578 -7.15 27.37 -45.66
CA CYS A 578 -6.88 28.47 -46.59
C CYS A 578 -5.86 28.08 -47.69
N TYR A 579 -6.21 28.39 -48.94
CA TYR A 579 -5.36 28.20 -50.11
C TYR A 579 -4.69 29.52 -50.54
N VAL A 580 -3.35 29.53 -50.61
CA VAL A 580 -2.56 30.73 -50.93
C VAL A 580 -1.82 30.58 -52.25
N ALA A 581 -2.07 31.50 -53.18
CA ALA A 581 -1.43 31.50 -54.49
C ALA A 581 -1.03 32.90 -54.93
N VAL A 582 0.05 33.00 -55.71
CA VAL A 582 0.65 34.27 -56.11
C VAL A 582 0.90 34.28 -57.60
N ARG A 583 0.59 35.40 -58.25
CA ARG A 583 0.98 35.63 -59.64
C ARG A 583 1.79 36.91 -59.77
N ASN A 584 2.93 36.79 -60.44
CA ASN A 584 3.79 37.89 -60.81
C ASN A 584 3.61 38.24 -62.30
N ARG A 585 3.58 39.53 -62.63
CA ARG A 585 3.62 40.02 -64.00
C ARG A 585 5.07 40.07 -64.51
N SER A 586 5.55 38.97 -65.09
CA SER A 586 6.88 38.97 -65.72
C SER A 586 6.80 39.42 -67.19
N SER A 587 7.48 40.53 -67.50
CA SER A 587 7.82 41.12 -68.82
C SER A 587 6.84 42.09 -69.52
N ARG A 588 7.42 43.18 -70.07
CA ARG A 588 6.81 44.35 -70.74
C ARG A 588 6.09 44.05 -72.09
N THR A 589 5.66 42.82 -72.34
CA THR A 589 5.13 42.40 -73.66
C THR A 589 3.75 41.73 -73.61
N SER A 590 3.10 41.67 -72.45
CA SER A 590 1.72 41.14 -72.35
C SER A 590 0.72 42.28 -72.13
N THR A 591 -0.14 42.50 -73.13
CA THR A 591 -1.25 43.48 -73.13
C THR A 591 -2.58 42.90 -72.61
N ARG A 592 -2.57 41.72 -71.98
CA ARG A 592 -3.79 41.20 -71.34
C ARG A 592 -3.99 41.88 -69.98
N PRO A 593 -5.19 42.42 -69.69
CA PRO A 593 -5.45 43.06 -68.40
C PRO A 593 -5.30 42.07 -67.25
N CYS A 594 -5.00 42.62 -66.07
CA CYS A 594 -4.98 41.91 -64.79
C CYS A 594 -6.26 41.08 -64.68
N VAL A 595 -6.16 39.80 -64.30
CA VAL A 595 -7.35 38.97 -64.09
C VAL A 595 -8.13 39.62 -62.95
N ASP A 596 -9.32 40.13 -63.25
CA ASP A 596 -10.20 40.77 -62.28
C ASP A 596 -10.65 39.76 -61.22
N HIS A 597 -10.95 40.22 -60.02
CA HIS A 597 -11.49 39.39 -58.93
C HIS A 597 -12.71 38.58 -59.43
N ASP A 598 -13.54 39.20 -60.28
CA ASP A 598 -14.71 38.58 -60.91
C ASP A 598 -14.37 37.51 -61.97
N GLN A 599 -13.21 37.58 -62.62
CA GLN A 599 -12.75 36.51 -63.51
C GLN A 599 -12.29 35.27 -62.73
N ILE A 600 -11.62 35.45 -61.59
CA ILE A 600 -11.23 34.32 -60.72
C ILE A 600 -12.48 33.69 -60.09
N LEU A 601 -13.41 34.50 -59.60
CA LEU A 601 -14.69 34.01 -59.07
C LEU A 601 -15.53 33.30 -60.14
N SER A 602 -15.66 33.85 -61.35
CA SER A 602 -16.40 33.14 -62.43
C SER A 602 -15.74 31.83 -62.86
N ILE A 603 -14.42 31.69 -62.73
CA ILE A 603 -13.68 30.43 -62.95
C ILE A 603 -13.97 29.42 -61.83
N LEU A 604 -14.04 29.87 -60.57
CA LEU A 604 -14.34 29.03 -59.40
C LEU A 604 -15.82 28.58 -59.36
N HIS A 605 -16.74 29.47 -59.75
CA HIS A 605 -18.17 29.20 -59.83
C HIS A 605 -18.57 28.42 -61.10
N GLY A 606 -17.76 28.46 -62.17
CA GLY A 606 -18.12 27.93 -63.48
C GLY A 606 -17.91 26.43 -63.69
N LYS A 607 -17.30 25.70 -62.76
CA LYS A 607 -16.97 24.26 -62.94
C LYS A 607 -17.04 23.37 -61.70
N THR A 608 -17.37 23.91 -60.53
CA THR A 608 -17.58 23.09 -59.33
C THR A 608 -19.04 22.67 -59.26
N SER A 609 -19.31 21.38 -59.08
CA SER A 609 -20.67 20.83 -58.85
C SER A 609 -21.23 21.22 -57.47
N TRP A 610 -20.61 22.19 -56.81
CA TRP A 610 -20.86 22.56 -55.42
C TRP A 610 -21.30 24.03 -55.45
N GLY A 611 -22.58 24.25 -55.17
CA GLY A 611 -23.27 25.52 -55.39
C GLY A 611 -22.63 26.74 -54.72
N ALA A 612 -22.97 27.92 -55.24
CA ALA A 612 -22.55 29.22 -54.76
C ALA A 612 -22.88 29.40 -53.26
N GLY A 613 -21.88 29.24 -52.40
CA GLY A 613 -22.03 29.37 -50.95
C GLY A 613 -20.92 28.76 -50.09
N ILE A 614 -19.87 28.18 -50.69
CA ILE A 614 -18.78 27.48 -49.96
C ILE A 614 -17.50 28.34 -49.84
N PHE A 615 -17.35 29.39 -50.65
CA PHE A 615 -16.15 30.23 -50.68
C PHE A 615 -16.47 31.63 -50.16
N GLY A 616 -15.71 32.08 -49.17
CA GLY A 616 -15.79 33.42 -48.57
C GLY A 616 -14.61 34.29 -48.95
#